data_AF-A0A2E0L0X3-F1
#
_entry.id   AF-A0A2E0L0X3-F1
#
_cell.length_a   1.000
_cell.length_b   1.000
_cell.length_c   1.000
_cell.angle_alpha   90.00
_cell.angle_beta   90.00
_cell.angle_gamma   90.00
#
_symmetry.space_group_name_H-M   'P 1'
#
loop_
_entity.id
_entity.type
_entity.pdbx_description
1 polymer ?
#
loop_
_entity_poly.entity_id
_entity_poly.type
_entity_poly.pdbx_seq_one_letter_code
_entity_poly.pdbx_strand_id
1 'polypeptide(L)'
;MEKPGRPLGLSLAILISVVLFSLLPIGQVIFVLSLQRQFESIEFLEGGGAVGGSLQVSQTNLIVPVILGILFLLIAILAWRGRPPQIRFVFVAAVIIVTLVTIALSTAGVAQPADVSQGIDSGMQLTSSLMSARVLVSVLVALYVIWYVNRGPARAFFRGHYLQN
;
A
#
# COMPACT_ATOMS: atom_id res chain seq x y z
N MET A 1 32.74 9.81 -17.32
CA MET A 1 32.35 8.62 -16.53
C MET A 1 30.92 8.26 -16.89
N GLU A 2 30.72 7.08 -17.47
CA GLU A 2 29.39 6.65 -17.91
C GLU A 2 28.52 6.32 -16.68
N LYS A 3 27.27 6.77 -16.70
CA LYS A 3 26.37 6.57 -15.56
C LYS A 3 26.02 5.07 -15.47
N PRO A 4 26.13 4.43 -14.29
CA PRO A 4 25.67 3.05 -14.11
C PRO A 4 24.24 2.89 -14.62
N GLY A 5 24.02 1.87 -15.44
CA GLY A 5 22.69 1.47 -15.89
C GLY A 5 21.78 1.15 -14.70
N ARG A 6 20.46 1.24 -14.92
CA ARG A 6 19.47 0.91 -13.88
C ARG A 6 19.51 -0.60 -13.60
N PRO A 7 19.81 -1.05 -12.37
CA PRO A 7 19.80 -2.46 -12.07
C PRO A 7 18.35 -2.97 -12.04
N LEU A 8 18.09 -4.09 -12.73
CA LEU A 8 16.74 -4.63 -12.89
C LEU A 8 16.01 -4.85 -11.56
N GLY A 9 16.73 -5.32 -10.53
CA GLY A 9 16.11 -5.53 -9.22
C GLY A 9 15.72 -4.23 -8.50
N LEU A 10 16.34 -3.09 -8.82
CA LEU A 10 15.91 -1.79 -8.27
C LEU A 10 14.63 -1.33 -8.97
N SER A 11 14.56 -1.49 -10.29
CA SER A 11 13.35 -1.20 -11.05
C SER A 11 12.18 -2.08 -10.59
N LEU A 12 12.43 -3.36 -10.35
CA LEU A 12 11.44 -4.29 -9.80
C LEU A 12 11.01 -3.89 -8.39
N ALA A 13 11.97 -3.54 -7.52
CA ALA A 13 11.68 -3.08 -6.16
C ALA A 13 10.77 -1.84 -6.16
N ILE A 14 11.10 -0.84 -6.98
CA ILE A 14 10.27 0.37 -7.09
C ILE A 14 8.89 0.04 -7.66
N LEU A 15 8.81 -0.75 -8.73
CA LEU A 15 7.54 -1.07 -9.38
C LEU A 15 6.60 -1.83 -8.45
N ILE A 16 7.08 -2.90 -7.79
CA ILE A 16 6.29 -3.67 -6.83
C ILE A 16 5.84 -2.76 -5.68
N SER A 17 6.70 -1.88 -5.19
CA SER A 17 6.36 -0.97 -4.10
C SER A 17 5.28 0.04 -4.52
N VAL A 18 5.35 0.58 -5.73
CA VAL A 18 4.34 1.49 -6.28
C VAL A 18 2.99 0.78 -6.41
N VAL A 19 2.98 -0.43 -6.96
CA VAL A 19 1.74 -1.21 -7.08
C VAL A 19 1.14 -1.49 -5.71
N LEU A 20 1.94 -1.99 -4.77
CA LEU A 20 1.45 -2.47 -3.48
C LEU A 20 1.05 -1.34 -2.53
N PHE A 21 1.85 -0.27 -2.47
CA PHE A 21 1.70 0.80 -1.47
C PHE A 21 1.01 2.06 -2.00
N SER A 22 0.82 2.18 -3.31
CA SER A 22 0.15 3.34 -3.90
C SER A 22 -1.07 2.94 -4.73
N LEU A 23 -0.88 2.19 -5.82
CA LEU A 23 -1.97 1.93 -6.75
C LEU A 23 -3.08 1.08 -6.15
N LEU A 24 -2.71 -0.02 -5.46
CA LEU A 24 -3.66 -0.92 -4.84
C LEU A 24 -4.51 -0.23 -3.75
N PRO A 25 -3.95 0.47 -2.74
CA PRO A 25 -4.77 1.15 -1.73
C PRO A 25 -5.65 2.25 -2.31
N ILE A 26 -5.14 3.03 -3.29
CA ILE A 26 -5.96 4.04 -3.97
C ILE A 26 -7.11 3.38 -4.73
N GLY A 27 -6.84 2.30 -5.46
CA GLY A 27 -7.85 1.53 -6.17
C GLY A 27 -8.92 0.94 -5.24
N GLN A 28 -8.53 0.43 -4.07
CA GLN A 28 -9.47 -0.03 -3.05
C GLN A 28 -10.40 1.08 -2.57
N VAL A 29 -9.86 2.26 -2.27
CA VAL A 29 -10.67 3.41 -1.84
C VAL A 29 -11.62 3.88 -2.94
N ILE A 30 -11.15 3.97 -4.19
CA ILE A 30 -12.00 4.31 -5.34
C ILE A 30 -13.13 3.29 -5.50
N PHE A 31 -12.83 2.00 -5.38
CA PHE A 31 -13.83 0.93 -5.47
C PHE A 31 -14.90 1.07 -4.38
N VAL A 32 -14.50 1.26 -3.13
CA VAL A 32 -15.43 1.46 -2.00
C VAL A 32 -16.31 2.70 -2.21
N LEU A 33 -15.73 3.83 -2.62
CA LEU A 33 -16.49 5.06 -2.90
C LEU A 33 -17.44 4.89 -4.09
N SER A 34 -17.05 4.12 -5.10
CA SER A 34 -17.90 3.83 -6.27
C SER A 34 -19.11 2.98 -5.88
N LEU A 35 -18.91 1.98 -5.00
CA LEU A 35 -20.00 1.19 -4.44
C LEU A 35 -20.94 2.05 -3.60
N GLN A 36 -20.41 2.90 -2.70
CA GLN A 36 -21.24 3.80 -1.88
C GLN A 36 -22.14 4.70 -2.74
N ARG A 37 -21.59 5.31 -3.80
CA ARG A 37 -22.38 6.12 -4.74
C ARG A 37 -23.46 5.30 -5.44
N GLN A 38 -23.15 4.07 -5.84
CA GLN A 38 -24.13 3.19 -6.46
C GLN A 38 -25.28 2.88 -5.49
N PHE A 39 -25.01 2.60 -4.22
CA PHE A 39 -26.04 2.31 -3.22
C PHE A 39 -26.85 3.54 -2.81
N GLU A 40 -26.23 4.72 -2.72
CA GLU A 40 -26.95 5.98 -2.46
C GLU A 40 -27.93 6.33 -3.59
N SER A 41 -27.62 5.95 -4.84
CA SER A 41 -28.53 6.14 -5.97
C SER A 41 -29.68 5.13 -6.05
N ILE A 42 -29.63 4.06 -5.27
CA ILE A 42 -30.73 3.08 -5.14
C ILE A 42 -31.56 3.53 -3.93
N GLU A 43 -32.33 4.59 -4.14
CA GLU A 43 -33.33 5.08 -3.19
C GLU A 43 -34.31 3.94 -2.88
N PHE A 44 -34.46 3.64 -1.58
CA PHE A 44 -35.37 2.69 -0.95
C PHE A 44 -36.42 2.05 -1.88
N LEU A 45 -36.26 0.75 -2.16
CA LEU A 45 -37.40 -0.06 -2.59
C LEU A 45 -38.45 -0.03 -1.47
N GLU A 46 -39.54 0.67 -1.77
CA GLU A 46 -40.76 0.84 -0.97
C GLU A 46 -41.40 -0.54 -0.72
N GLY A 47 -40.85 -1.29 0.24
CA GLY A 47 -41.25 -2.68 0.45
C GLY A 47 -40.29 -3.46 1.33
N GLY A 48 -39.98 -2.94 2.52
CA GLY A 48 -39.54 -3.72 3.69
C GLY A 48 -38.57 -4.87 3.41
N GLY A 49 -37.35 -4.56 2.96
CA GLY A 49 -36.36 -5.61 2.73
C GLY A 49 -35.08 -5.12 2.08
N ALA A 50 -34.38 -4.17 2.68
CA ALA A 50 -33.00 -3.86 2.32
C ALA A 50 -32.14 -3.89 3.57
N VAL A 51 -31.71 -5.09 3.97
CA VAL A 51 -30.58 -5.31 4.89
C VAL A 51 -29.30 -4.99 4.10
N GLY A 52 -29.12 -3.71 3.77
CA GLY A 52 -27.84 -3.17 3.33
C GLY A 52 -27.23 -2.51 4.55
N GLY A 53 -26.48 -3.28 5.34
CA GLY A 53 -25.75 -2.75 6.50
C GLY A 53 -25.03 -1.47 6.08
N SER A 54 -25.25 -0.39 6.82
CA SER A 54 -24.64 0.89 6.51
C SER A 54 -23.13 0.67 6.43
N LEU A 55 -22.58 0.70 5.20
CA LEU A 55 -21.13 0.75 4.98
C LEU A 55 -20.66 2.16 5.38
N GLN A 56 -20.85 2.52 6.64
CA GLN A 56 -20.25 3.67 7.31
C GLN A 56 -18.77 3.36 7.51
N VAL A 57 -18.05 3.30 6.40
CA VAL A 57 -16.60 3.27 6.44
C VAL A 57 -16.18 4.66 6.92
N SER A 58 -15.52 4.70 8.09
CA SER A 58 -14.98 5.94 8.64
C SER A 58 -14.17 6.68 7.58
N GLN A 59 -14.54 7.94 7.29
CA GLN A 59 -13.86 8.75 6.26
C GLN A 59 -12.35 8.84 6.52
N THR A 60 -11.93 8.83 7.78
CA THR A 60 -10.52 8.81 8.19
C THR A 60 -9.78 7.57 7.68
N ASN A 61 -10.44 6.41 7.66
CA ASN A 61 -9.85 5.16 7.15
C ASN A 61 -9.69 5.14 5.62
N LEU A 62 -10.41 6.02 4.90
CA LEU A 62 -10.31 6.15 3.44
C LEU A 62 -9.28 7.21 3.03
N ILE A 63 -9.20 8.32 3.77
CA ILE A 63 -8.32 9.45 3.40
C ILE A 63 -6.84 9.13 3.67
N VAL A 64 -6.52 8.51 4.80
CA VAL A 64 -5.13 8.23 5.19
C VAL A 64 -4.39 7.36 4.17
N PRO A 65 -4.94 6.22 3.69
CA PRO A 65 -4.27 5.40 2.67
C PRO A 65 -4.06 6.12 1.34
N VAL A 66 -4.98 7.01 0.94
CA VAL A 66 -4.86 7.79 -0.30
C VAL A 66 -3.71 8.80 -0.20
N ILE A 67 -3.67 9.57 0.88
CA ILE A 67 -2.59 10.55 1.10
C ILE A 67 -1.24 9.84 1.14
N LEU A 68 -1.14 8.75 1.90
CA LEU A 68 0.10 7.95 1.96
C LEU A 68 0.48 7.36 0.61
N GLY A 69 -0.50 6.86 -0.15
CA GLY A 69 -0.27 6.33 -1.50
C GLY A 69 0.26 7.37 -2.48
N ILE A 70 -0.28 8.60 -2.44
CA ILE A 70 0.19 9.71 -3.28
C ILE A 70 1.60 10.15 -2.86
N LEU A 71 1.84 10.36 -1.55
CA LEU A 71 3.17 10.73 -1.05
C LEU A 71 4.21 9.67 -1.40
N PHE A 72 3.86 8.39 -1.24
CA PHE A 72 4.74 7.29 -1.61
C PHE A 72 5.04 7.28 -3.11
N LEU A 73 4.05 7.52 -3.96
CA LEU A 73 4.24 7.60 -5.41
C LEU A 73 5.23 8.70 -5.80
N LEU A 74 5.12 9.88 -5.18
CA LEU A 74 6.06 10.99 -5.41
C LEU A 74 7.49 10.60 -5.03
N ILE A 75 7.66 9.95 -3.87
CA ILE A 75 8.98 9.44 -3.43
C ILE A 75 9.49 8.37 -4.40
N ALA A 76 8.63 7.48 -4.89
CA ALA A 76 9.00 6.44 -5.85
C ALA A 76 9.44 7.03 -7.20
N ILE A 77 8.77 8.08 -7.69
CA ILE A 77 9.16 8.80 -8.91
C ILE A 77 10.55 9.45 -8.73
N LEU A 78 10.80 10.08 -7.58
CA LEU A 78 12.12 10.64 -7.26
C LEU A 78 13.19 9.55 -7.16
N ALA A 79 12.87 8.42 -6.52
CA ALA A 79 13.75 7.27 -6.41
C ALA A 79 14.06 6.66 -7.79
N TRP A 80 13.08 6.62 -8.69
CA TRP A 80 13.25 6.16 -10.08
C TRP A 80 14.20 7.04 -10.88
N ARG A 81 14.18 8.36 -10.62
CA ARG A 81 15.14 9.30 -11.21
C ARG A 81 16.56 9.08 -10.66
N GLY A 82 16.68 8.61 -9.42
CA GLY A 82 17.95 8.27 -8.77
C GLY A 82 18.75 9.47 -8.27
N ARG A 83 18.14 10.65 -8.17
CA ARG A 83 18.77 11.87 -7.64
C ARG A 83 17.79 12.61 -6.73
N PRO A 84 18.25 13.20 -5.61
CA PRO A 84 19.63 13.21 -5.06
C PRO A 84 20.05 11.85 -4.47
N PRO A 85 21.35 11.59 -4.18
CA PRO A 85 21.81 10.30 -3.63
C PRO A 85 21.15 9.93 -2.29
N GLN A 86 20.68 10.93 -1.55
CA GLN A 86 19.92 10.78 -0.31
C GLN A 86 18.54 10.14 -0.52
N ILE A 87 17.98 10.19 -1.73
CA ILE A 87 16.66 9.61 -2.03
C ILE A 87 16.60 8.12 -1.73
N ARG A 88 17.76 7.45 -1.74
CA ARG A 88 17.90 6.06 -1.30
C ARG A 88 17.36 5.85 0.11
N PHE A 89 17.80 6.68 1.06
CA PHE A 89 17.40 6.56 2.46
C PHE A 89 15.95 6.99 2.66
N VAL A 90 15.53 8.03 1.95
CA VAL A 90 14.13 8.50 1.97
C VAL A 90 13.18 7.41 1.45
N PHE A 91 13.52 6.74 0.35
CA PHE A 91 12.73 5.64 -0.21
C PHE A 91 12.63 4.46 0.75
N VAL A 92 13.75 4.05 1.35
CA VAL A 92 13.77 2.96 2.34
C VAL A 92 12.94 3.33 3.58
N ALA A 93 13.11 4.54 4.11
CA ALA A 93 12.33 5.03 5.24
C ALA A 93 10.83 5.07 4.91
N ALA A 94 10.46 5.55 3.72
CA ALA A 94 9.07 5.58 3.27
C ALA A 94 8.47 4.17 3.18
N VAL A 95 9.18 3.20 2.62
CA VAL A 95 8.73 1.80 2.56
C VAL A 95 8.50 1.24 3.96
N ILE A 96 9.40 1.49 4.91
CA ILE A 96 9.25 1.05 6.30
C ILE A 96 8.02 1.71 6.94
N ILE A 97 7.89 3.03 6.84
CA ILE A 97 6.78 3.79 7.42
C ILE A 97 5.45 3.28 6.87
N VAL A 98 5.31 3.17 5.54
CA VAL A 98 4.05 2.73 4.93
C VAL A 98 3.74 1.27 5.30
N THR A 99 4.75 0.42 5.44
CA THR A 99 4.57 -0.97 5.90
C THR A 99 4.05 -1.01 7.33
N LEU A 100 4.65 -0.22 8.25
CA LEU A 100 4.21 -0.13 9.64
C LEU A 100 2.78 0.42 9.75
N VAL A 101 2.45 1.46 9.00
CA VAL A 101 1.08 2.00 8.96
C VAL A 101 0.10 0.96 8.40
N THR A 102 0.48 0.22 7.34
CA THR A 102 -0.35 -0.85 6.78
C THR A 102 -0.64 -1.92 7.83
N ILE A 103 0.37 -2.33 8.60
CA ILE A 103 0.21 -3.29 9.70
C ILE A 103 -0.73 -2.71 10.77
N ALA A 104 -0.47 -1.50 11.24
CA ALA A 104 -1.26 -0.87 12.31
C ALA A 104 -2.74 -0.70 11.93
N LEU A 105 -3.03 -0.29 10.69
CA LEU A 105 -4.39 -0.17 10.20
C LEU A 105 -5.06 -1.54 10.02
N SER A 106 -4.31 -2.57 9.62
CA SER A 106 -4.84 -3.93 9.45
C SER A 106 -5.14 -4.61 10.78
N THR A 107 -4.34 -4.34 11.83
CA THR A 107 -4.56 -4.93 13.17
C THR A 107 -5.57 -4.15 14.00
N ALA A 108 -5.73 -2.83 13.78
CA ALA A 108 -6.75 -2.03 14.45
C ALA A 108 -8.18 -2.54 14.17
N GLY A 109 -8.43 -3.16 13.00
CA GLY A 109 -9.71 -3.79 12.67
C GLY A 109 -10.03 -5.04 13.51
N VAL A 110 -9.02 -5.73 14.03
CA VAL A 110 -9.20 -6.94 14.86
C VAL A 110 -9.57 -6.60 16.31
N ALA A 111 -9.24 -5.38 16.77
CA ALA A 111 -9.55 -4.92 18.12
C ALA A 111 -11.00 -4.46 18.32
N GLN A 112 -11.79 -4.40 17.24
CA GLN A 112 -13.23 -4.13 17.31
C GLN A 112 -13.93 -5.40 17.81
N PRO A 113 -14.74 -5.35 18.89
CA PRO A 113 -15.42 -6.52 19.41
C PRO A 113 -16.35 -7.10 18.33
N ALA A 114 -16.09 -8.35 17.95
CA ALA A 114 -16.94 -9.08 17.02
C ALA A 114 -18.32 -9.26 17.65
N ASP A 115 -19.35 -8.71 17.03
CA ASP A 115 -20.73 -8.90 17.46
C ASP A 115 -21.12 -10.36 17.19
N VAL A 116 -21.16 -11.16 18.25
CA VAL A 116 -21.42 -12.61 18.22
C VAL A 116 -22.79 -12.93 17.60
N SER A 117 -23.66 -11.93 17.44
CA SER A 117 -24.96 -12.04 16.77
C SER A 117 -24.90 -12.13 15.24
N GLN A 118 -23.76 -11.83 14.59
CA GLN A 118 -23.66 -11.75 13.12
C GLN A 118 -23.29 -13.05 12.39
N GLY A 119 -23.25 -14.19 13.08
CA GLY A 119 -22.95 -15.49 12.46
C GLY A 119 -21.55 -15.59 11.84
N ILE A 120 -21.13 -16.79 11.45
CA ILE A 120 -19.88 -16.99 10.71
C ILE A 120 -20.15 -16.64 9.25
N ASP A 121 -19.96 -15.37 8.89
CA ASP A 121 -20.03 -14.92 7.50
C ASP A 121 -18.75 -15.34 6.74
N SER A 122 -18.93 -16.08 5.64
CA SER A 122 -17.84 -16.47 4.74
C SER A 122 -17.09 -15.26 4.18
N GLY A 123 -17.77 -14.11 4.06
CA GLY A 123 -17.15 -12.83 3.65
C GLY A 123 -16.13 -12.31 4.67
N MET A 124 -16.36 -12.53 5.97
CA MET A 124 -15.46 -12.11 7.04
C MET A 124 -14.18 -12.95 7.08
N GLN A 125 -14.31 -14.27 6.85
CA GLN A 125 -13.15 -15.17 6.78
C GLN A 125 -12.29 -14.92 5.53
N LEU A 126 -12.93 -14.61 4.40
CA LEU A 126 -12.21 -14.21 3.18
C LEU A 126 -11.47 -12.88 3.40
N THR A 127 -12.14 -11.89 3.98
CA THR A 127 -11.54 -10.55 4.20
C THR A 127 -10.36 -10.62 5.16
N SER A 128 -10.48 -11.38 6.27
CA SER A 128 -9.38 -11.57 7.21
C SER A 128 -8.18 -12.31 6.60
N SER A 129 -8.42 -13.31 5.75
CA SER A 129 -7.37 -14.02 5.00
C SER A 129 -6.67 -13.10 3.99
N LEU A 130 -7.41 -12.24 3.30
CA LEU A 130 -6.84 -11.26 2.38
C LEU A 130 -6.02 -10.19 3.12
N MET A 131 -6.48 -9.74 4.29
CA MET A 131 -5.74 -8.79 5.12
C MET A 131 -4.41 -9.39 5.64
N SER A 132 -4.43 -10.64 6.12
CA SER A 132 -3.22 -11.30 6.59
C SER A 132 -2.21 -11.54 5.45
N ALA A 133 -2.68 -11.98 4.28
CA ALA A 133 -1.85 -12.13 3.08
C ALA A 133 -1.24 -10.79 2.65
N ARG A 134 -2.03 -9.70 2.67
CA ARG A 134 -1.54 -8.34 2.36
C ARG A 134 -0.43 -7.92 3.32
N VAL A 135 -0.61 -8.13 4.62
CA VAL A 135 0.42 -7.80 5.63
C VAL A 135 1.69 -8.59 5.37
N LEU A 136 1.58 -9.91 5.14
CA LEU A 136 2.72 -10.76 4.84
C LEU A 136 3.49 -10.28 3.60
N VAL A 137 2.78 -10.03 2.50
CA VAL A 137 3.39 -9.53 1.25
C VAL A 137 4.04 -8.16 1.46
N SER A 138 3.42 -7.27 2.22
CA SER A 138 3.97 -5.94 2.53
C SER A 138 5.31 -6.03 3.27
N VAL A 139 5.40 -6.94 4.26
CA VAL A 139 6.64 -7.20 5.00
C VAL A 139 7.72 -7.78 4.07
N LEU A 140 7.36 -8.77 3.25
CA LEU A 140 8.31 -9.38 2.30
C LEU A 140 8.85 -8.35 1.30
N VAL A 141 8.00 -7.47 0.78
CA VAL A 141 8.42 -6.39 -0.12
C VAL A 141 9.33 -5.40 0.60
N ALA A 142 9.00 -5.01 1.83
CA ALA A 142 9.85 -4.12 2.62
C ALA A 142 11.24 -4.72 2.84
N LEU A 143 11.32 -5.99 3.24
CA LEU A 143 12.58 -6.71 3.41
C LEU A 143 13.36 -6.80 2.10
N TYR A 144 12.70 -7.13 0.99
CA TYR A 144 13.31 -7.16 -0.33
C TYR A 144 13.91 -5.82 -0.73
N VAL A 145 13.15 -4.72 -0.55
CA VAL A 145 13.61 -3.36 -0.85
C VAL A 145 14.82 -3.00 0.00
N ILE A 146 14.76 -3.19 1.32
CA ILE A 146 15.86 -2.89 2.25
C ILE A 146 17.11 -3.66 1.82
N TRP A 147 16.97 -4.96 1.57
CA TRP A 147 18.09 -5.81 1.17
C TRP A 147 18.68 -5.38 -0.18
N TYR A 148 17.85 -5.18 -1.22
CA TYR A 148 18.33 -4.89 -2.56
C TYR A 148 18.92 -3.49 -2.69
N VAL A 149 18.28 -2.48 -2.09
CA VAL A 149 18.76 -1.09 -2.10
C VAL A 149 20.10 -0.94 -1.39
N ASN A 150 20.43 -1.85 -0.48
CA ASN A 150 21.72 -1.92 0.20
C ASN A 150 22.82 -2.67 -0.59
N ARG A 151 22.49 -3.32 -1.71
CA ARG A 151 23.49 -3.99 -2.58
C ARG A 151 24.33 -2.99 -3.40
N GLY A 152 25.52 -3.43 -3.79
CA GLY A 152 26.50 -2.63 -4.55
C GLY A 152 25.94 -1.97 -5.82
N PRO A 153 25.20 -2.69 -6.69
CA PRO A 153 24.65 -2.12 -7.93
C PRO A 153 23.67 -0.96 -7.68
N ALA A 154 22.78 -1.10 -6.70
CA ALA A 154 21.84 -0.04 -6.35
C ALA A 154 22.57 1.19 -5.75
N ARG A 155 23.59 0.96 -4.92
CA ARG A 155 24.43 2.04 -4.38
C ARG A 155 25.16 2.82 -5.47
N ALA A 156 25.67 2.14 -6.50
CA ALA A 156 26.30 2.78 -7.65
C ALA A 156 25.30 3.63 -8.44
N PHE A 157 24.07 3.14 -8.67
CA PHE A 157 23.02 3.89 -9.34
C PHE A 157 22.68 5.23 -8.64
N PHE A 158 22.46 5.19 -7.32
CA PHE A 158 22.13 6.41 -6.55
C PHE A 158 23.32 7.37 -6.39
N ARG A 159 24.56 6.85 -6.36
CA ARG A 159 25.78 7.69 -6.36
C ARG A 159 26.06 8.32 -7.72
N GLY A 160 25.60 7.69 -8.82
CA GLY A 160 25.79 8.19 -10.18
C GLY A 160 27.15 7.85 -10.79
N HIS A 161 28.00 7.09 -10.10
CA HIS A 161 29.27 6.56 -10.61
C HIS A 161 29.60 5.22 -9.92
N TYR A 162 30.42 4.39 -10.57
CA TYR A 162 31.02 3.22 -9.93
C TYR A 162 32.18 3.66 -9.03
N LEU A 163 32.49 2.87 -7.98
CA LEU A 163 33.74 3.06 -7.25
C LEU A 163 34.86 2.63 -8.19
N GLN A 164 35.76 3.56 -8.52
CA GLN A 164 37.02 3.22 -9.18
C GLN A 164 37.88 2.53 -8.12
N ASN A 165 38.22 1.26 -8.38
CA ASN A 165 39.26 0.58 -7.62
C ASN A 165 40.62 1.18 -7.98
#